data_AF-A0AAV0U3T7-F1
#
_entry.id   AF-A0AAV0U3T7-F1
#
_cell.length_a   1.000
_cell.length_b   1.000
_cell.length_c   1.000
_cell.angle_alpha   90.00
_cell.angle_beta   90.00
_cell.angle_gamma   90.00
#
_symmetry.space_group_name_H-M   'P 1'
#
loop_
_entity.id
_entity.type
_entity.pdbx_description
1 polymer ?
#
loop_
_entity_poly.entity_id
_entity_poly.type
_entity_poly.pdbx_seq_one_letter_code
_entity_poly.pdbx_strand_id
1 'polypeptide(L)'
;MAADMRALRSFVTAMDGQEYDNVPEGIVCLLITHSNLKLQMVDIRLDLHSTIGELRHKVYQHTGTKPDAMELLIMRTDGSVYNRLDNDQRMLGFYSVENGMRLHVVDKDLFSLSKGGGLEDVSLVKKYEISDKDYDKREKTVRAFKREQLAKDPKWKPKTMMNVAKPATDQSTLPDSESVINTKVGDRCEVQPGGRRGKVMYIGEIPEIAPGFWVGVQFDEPVGKGNGSVKGVTYWTCENKYGGFVRPHNVVVGDYQVLDPFADLSDDDNEL
;
A
#
# COMPACT_ATOMS: atom_id res chain seq x y z
N MET A 1 19.47 16.30 -12.52
CA MET A 1 18.11 16.06 -13.07
C MET A 1 18.09 14.96 -14.15
N ALA A 2 18.58 15.17 -15.38
CA ALA A 2 18.51 14.15 -16.43
C ALA A 2 19.52 12.99 -16.26
N ALA A 3 20.66 13.25 -15.62
CA ALA A 3 21.65 12.24 -15.27
C ALA A 3 21.19 11.37 -14.08
N ASP A 4 20.64 11.99 -13.02
CA ASP A 4 20.13 11.28 -11.85
C ASP A 4 18.91 10.41 -12.18
N MET A 5 18.01 10.89 -13.05
CA MET A 5 16.89 10.08 -13.55
C MET A 5 17.36 8.90 -14.40
N ARG A 6 18.50 9.04 -15.11
CA ARG A 6 19.10 7.95 -15.88
C ARG A 6 19.81 6.95 -14.97
N ALA A 7 20.49 7.43 -13.93
CA ALA A 7 21.13 6.60 -12.90
C ALA A 7 20.10 5.83 -12.06
N LEU A 8 19.00 6.48 -11.68
CA LEU A 8 17.87 5.84 -10.99
C LEU A 8 17.19 4.82 -11.89
N ARG A 9 16.94 5.16 -13.16
CA ARG A 9 16.41 4.19 -14.13
C ARG A 9 17.36 3.00 -14.27
N SER A 10 18.66 3.22 -14.47
CA SER A 10 19.63 2.14 -14.57
C SER A 10 19.77 1.33 -13.29
N PHE A 11 19.53 1.91 -12.11
CA PHE A 11 19.53 1.19 -10.82
C PHE A 11 18.27 0.34 -10.66
N VAL A 12 17.10 0.92 -10.95
CA VAL A 12 15.80 0.21 -10.92
C VAL A 12 15.78 -0.92 -11.94
N THR A 13 16.34 -0.70 -13.14
CA THR A 13 16.44 -1.70 -14.20
C THR A 13 17.78 -2.45 -14.18
N ALA A 14 18.61 -2.30 -13.14
CA ALA A 14 19.98 -2.85 -13.12
C ALA A 14 19.98 -4.38 -13.20
N MET A 15 18.90 -5.00 -12.74
CA MET A 15 18.70 -6.45 -12.74
C MET A 15 17.71 -6.89 -13.83
N ASP A 16 17.15 -5.96 -14.61
CA ASP A 16 16.25 -6.30 -15.72
C ASP A 16 17.05 -7.10 -16.75
N GLY A 17 16.71 -8.38 -16.92
CA GLY A 17 17.43 -9.32 -17.78
C GLY A 17 18.53 -10.15 -17.10
N GLN A 18 18.85 -9.91 -15.83
CA GLN A 18 19.66 -10.79 -14.95
C GLN A 18 18.81 -11.48 -13.87
N GLU A 19 17.48 -11.37 -13.98
CA GLU A 19 16.49 -11.91 -13.03
C GLU A 19 16.68 -13.40 -12.72
N TYR A 20 17.30 -14.15 -13.64
CA TYR A 20 17.48 -15.59 -13.52
C TYR A 20 18.95 -16.02 -13.32
N ASP A 21 19.90 -15.08 -13.22
CA ASP A 21 21.33 -15.39 -13.12
C ASP A 21 21.69 -16.18 -11.85
N ASN A 22 20.90 -16.00 -10.79
CA ASN A 22 21.05 -16.72 -9.52
C ASN A 22 20.21 -18.02 -9.44
N VAL A 23 19.54 -18.42 -10.53
CA VAL A 23 18.76 -19.66 -10.56
C VAL A 23 19.72 -20.84 -10.79
N PRO A 24 19.73 -21.85 -9.90
CA PRO A 24 20.58 -23.02 -10.06
C PRO A 24 20.34 -23.74 -11.38
N GLU A 25 21.39 -24.33 -11.95
CA GLU A 25 21.28 -25.18 -13.14
C GLU A 25 20.32 -26.34 -12.88
N GLY A 26 19.40 -26.60 -13.82
CA GLY A 26 18.32 -27.57 -13.65
C GLY A 26 17.02 -27.01 -13.06
N ILE A 27 17.00 -25.76 -12.60
CA ILE A 27 15.78 -25.09 -12.11
C ILE A 27 15.30 -24.06 -13.12
N VAL A 28 13.99 -23.98 -13.30
CA VAL A 28 13.31 -22.96 -14.12
C VAL A 28 12.31 -22.17 -13.27
N CYS A 29 12.26 -20.86 -13.47
CA CYS A 29 11.31 -19.94 -12.86
C CYS A 29 10.16 -19.66 -13.82
N LEU A 30 8.94 -20.09 -13.46
CA LEU A 30 7.74 -19.90 -14.28
C LEU A 30 6.69 -19.06 -13.58
N LEU A 31 5.93 -18.34 -14.40
CA LEU A 31 4.69 -17.67 -13.99
C LEU A 31 3.52 -18.64 -14.08
N ILE A 32 2.91 -19.02 -12.96
CA ILE A 32 1.72 -19.88 -12.95
C ILE A 32 0.46 -19.02 -13.03
N THR A 33 -0.41 -19.36 -13.98
CA THR A 33 -1.72 -18.72 -14.16
C THR A 33 -2.82 -19.78 -14.25
N HIS A 34 -4.05 -19.39 -13.97
CA HIS A 34 -5.19 -20.31 -13.94
C HIS A 34 -6.31 -19.82 -14.88
N SER A 35 -7.09 -20.73 -15.46
CA SER A 35 -8.19 -20.37 -16.36
C SER A 35 -9.36 -19.67 -15.64
N ASN A 36 -9.63 -20.05 -14.39
CA ASN A 36 -10.78 -19.56 -13.62
C ASN A 36 -10.44 -18.45 -12.61
N LEU A 37 -9.16 -18.26 -12.28
CA LEU A 37 -8.72 -17.32 -11.24
C LEU A 37 -7.95 -16.17 -11.89
N LYS A 38 -8.09 -14.97 -11.33
CA LYS A 38 -7.30 -13.79 -11.74
C LYS A 38 -5.92 -13.77 -11.11
N LEU A 39 -5.74 -14.47 -9.99
CA LEU A 39 -4.46 -14.56 -9.28
C LEU A 39 -3.38 -15.15 -10.20
N GLN A 40 -2.22 -14.51 -10.19
CA GLN A 40 -1.02 -14.97 -10.87
C GLN A 40 0.07 -15.23 -9.83
N MET A 41 0.79 -16.32 -9.98
CA MET A 41 1.89 -16.69 -9.08
C MET A 41 3.20 -16.54 -9.81
N VAL A 42 3.96 -15.52 -9.41
CA VAL A 42 5.19 -15.10 -10.07
C VAL A 42 6.37 -15.88 -9.50
N ASP A 43 7.38 -16.15 -10.33
CA ASP A 43 8.68 -16.74 -9.97
C ASP A 43 8.60 -18.08 -9.23
N ILE A 44 7.68 -18.95 -9.64
CA ILE A 44 7.63 -20.31 -9.09
C ILE A 44 8.79 -21.13 -9.66
N ARG A 45 9.68 -21.56 -8.77
CA ARG A 45 10.83 -22.42 -9.10
C ARG A 45 10.40 -23.87 -9.26
N LEU A 46 10.72 -24.45 -10.42
CA LEU A 46 10.40 -25.82 -10.81
C LEU A 46 11.66 -26.53 -11.28
N ASP A 47 11.77 -27.81 -10.96
CA ASP A 47 12.90 -28.64 -11.38
C ASP A 47 12.64 -29.20 -12.77
N LEU A 48 13.58 -29.04 -13.70
CA LEU A 48 13.51 -29.58 -15.06
C LEU A 48 13.52 -31.11 -15.08
N HIS A 49 14.07 -31.76 -14.06
CA HIS A 49 14.12 -33.22 -13.94
C HIS A 49 12.84 -33.81 -13.31
N SER A 50 11.95 -32.96 -12.78
CA SER A 50 10.66 -33.42 -12.25
C SER A 50 9.75 -33.92 -13.36
N THR A 51 9.03 -35.00 -13.08
CA THR A 51 8.03 -35.52 -14.01
C THR A 51 6.82 -34.61 -14.07
N ILE A 52 6.11 -34.59 -15.21
CA ILE A 52 4.87 -33.81 -15.33
C ILE A 52 3.82 -34.28 -14.30
N GLY A 53 3.79 -35.56 -13.96
CA GLY A 53 2.93 -36.08 -12.88
C GLY A 53 3.21 -35.44 -11.52
N GLU A 54 4.48 -35.33 -11.11
CA GLU A 54 4.87 -34.65 -9.88
C GLU A 54 4.60 -33.14 -9.95
N LEU A 55 4.86 -32.53 -11.11
CA LEU A 55 4.57 -31.13 -11.35
C LEU A 55 3.08 -30.82 -11.15
N ARG A 56 2.16 -31.65 -11.66
CA ARG A 56 0.71 -31.49 -11.44
C ARG A 56 0.36 -31.47 -9.96
N HIS A 57 0.94 -32.35 -9.15
CA HIS A 57 0.72 -32.38 -7.70
C HIS A 57 1.25 -31.11 -7.01
N LYS A 58 2.40 -30.60 -7.44
CA LYS A 58 2.93 -29.32 -6.95
C LYS A 58 2.02 -28.16 -7.32
N VAL A 59 1.59 -28.08 -8.58
CA VAL A 59 0.70 -27.02 -9.08
C VAL A 59 -0.68 -27.11 -8.39
N TYR A 60 -1.16 -28.29 -8.05
CA TYR A 60 -2.41 -28.47 -7.28
C TYR A 60 -2.36 -27.76 -5.92
N GLN A 61 -1.22 -27.77 -5.22
CA GLN A 61 -1.08 -27.05 -3.93
C GLN A 61 -1.20 -25.53 -4.10
N HIS A 62 -0.93 -25.03 -5.30
CA HIS A 62 -1.01 -23.63 -5.66
C HIS A 62 -2.41 -23.24 -6.18
N THR A 63 -2.95 -23.99 -7.15
CA THR A 63 -4.18 -23.60 -7.86
C THR A 63 -5.45 -24.25 -7.29
N GLY A 64 -5.33 -25.35 -6.55
CA GLY A 64 -6.46 -26.11 -6.03
C GLY A 64 -7.17 -27.00 -7.06
N THR A 65 -6.68 -27.07 -8.30
CA THR A 65 -7.24 -27.94 -9.36
C THR A 65 -6.59 -29.31 -9.35
N LYS A 66 -7.39 -30.37 -9.23
CA LYS A 66 -6.89 -31.75 -9.11
C LYS A 66 -6.00 -32.13 -10.30
N PRO A 67 -4.93 -32.94 -10.08
CA PRO A 67 -4.04 -33.42 -11.14
C PRO A 67 -4.77 -34.04 -12.35
N ASP A 68 -5.81 -34.82 -12.10
CA ASP A 68 -6.56 -35.52 -13.17
C ASP A 68 -7.42 -34.58 -14.03
N ALA A 69 -7.85 -33.45 -13.46
CA ALA A 69 -8.74 -32.50 -14.11
C ALA A 69 -8.00 -31.25 -14.61
N MET A 70 -6.69 -31.14 -14.37
CA MET A 70 -5.88 -30.03 -14.81
C MET A 70 -5.20 -30.33 -16.15
N GLU A 71 -5.27 -29.38 -17.08
CA GLU A 71 -4.42 -29.36 -18.26
C GLU A 71 -3.35 -28.28 -18.11
N LEU A 72 -2.10 -28.61 -18.40
CA LEU A 72 -0.96 -27.73 -18.27
C LEU A 72 -0.47 -27.29 -19.65
N LEU A 73 -0.47 -25.98 -19.89
CA LEU A 73 -0.01 -25.36 -21.13
C LEU A 73 1.18 -24.44 -20.83
N ILE A 74 2.25 -24.53 -21.60
CA ILE A 74 3.31 -23.52 -21.60
C ILE A 74 2.93 -22.47 -22.63
N MET A 75 2.88 -21.21 -22.20
CA MET A 75 2.61 -20.07 -23.05
C MET A 75 3.82 -19.13 -23.06
N ARG A 76 4.06 -18.53 -24.23
CA ARG A 76 5.04 -17.46 -24.37
C ARG A 76 4.52 -16.15 -23.80
N THR A 77 5.40 -15.16 -23.72
CA THR A 77 5.08 -13.79 -23.29
C THR A 77 4.05 -13.11 -24.20
N ASP A 78 3.97 -13.49 -25.48
CA ASP A 78 2.97 -13.01 -26.44
C ASP A 78 1.58 -13.64 -26.27
N GLY A 79 1.42 -14.60 -25.35
CA GLY A 79 0.18 -15.32 -25.10
C GLY A 79 -0.10 -16.49 -26.04
N SER A 80 0.79 -16.80 -26.98
CA SER A 80 0.69 -18.01 -27.81
C SER A 80 1.02 -19.26 -26.99
N VAL A 81 0.31 -20.36 -27.27
CA VAL A 81 0.61 -21.67 -26.67
C VAL A 81 1.87 -22.22 -27.32
N TYR A 82 2.92 -22.39 -26.51
CA TYR A 82 4.19 -22.98 -26.93
C TYR A 82 4.11 -24.50 -26.95
N ASN A 83 3.67 -25.10 -25.83
CA ASN A 83 3.65 -26.54 -25.68
C ASN A 83 2.55 -27.01 -24.71
N ARG A 84 2.11 -28.26 -24.86
CA ARG A 84 1.13 -28.90 -23.97
C ARG A 84 1.82 -30.02 -23.21
N LEU A 85 1.72 -29.99 -21.89
CA LEU A 85 2.30 -31.01 -21.01
C LEU A 85 1.33 -32.20 -20.96
N ASP A 86 1.46 -33.05 -21.98
CA ASP A 86 0.53 -34.13 -22.32
C ASP A 86 0.88 -35.49 -21.71
N ASN A 87 2.11 -35.68 -21.25
CA ASN A 87 2.60 -36.97 -20.77
C ASN A 87 3.22 -36.85 -19.37
N ASP A 88 2.55 -37.48 -18.40
CA ASP A 88 2.91 -37.43 -16.98
C ASP A 88 4.24 -38.10 -16.64
N GLN A 89 4.73 -39.00 -17.50
CA GLN A 89 6.01 -39.71 -17.31
C GLN A 89 7.21 -38.94 -17.88
N ARG A 90 6.97 -37.89 -18.67
CA ARG A 90 8.05 -37.07 -19.23
C ARG A 90 8.51 -36.05 -18.19
N MET A 91 9.79 -35.71 -18.26
CA MET A 91 10.38 -34.65 -17.45
C MET A 91 10.01 -33.28 -18.01
N LEU A 92 9.93 -32.26 -17.16
CA LEU A 92 9.64 -30.88 -17.57
C LEU A 92 10.66 -30.37 -18.62
N GLY A 93 11.93 -30.70 -18.46
CA GLY A 93 13.00 -30.34 -19.40
C GLY A 93 12.84 -30.91 -20.81
N PHE A 94 12.07 -31.99 -21.00
CA PHE A 94 11.76 -32.52 -22.33
C PHE A 94 11.00 -31.51 -23.20
N TYR A 95 10.21 -30.63 -22.57
CA TYR A 95 9.36 -29.66 -23.26
C TYR A 95 10.09 -28.35 -23.60
N SER A 96 11.41 -28.26 -23.37
CA SER A 96 12.25 -27.09 -23.61
C SER A 96 11.70 -25.81 -22.98
N VAL A 97 11.36 -25.90 -21.70
CA VAL A 97 10.79 -24.78 -20.94
C VAL A 97 11.91 -23.84 -20.48
N GLU A 98 11.72 -22.54 -20.66
CA GLU A 98 12.69 -21.50 -20.28
C GLU A 98 12.15 -20.60 -19.17
N ASN A 99 13.06 -19.88 -18.52
CA ASN A 99 12.72 -18.90 -17.49
C ASN A 99 11.81 -17.80 -18.03
N GLY A 100 10.86 -17.35 -17.22
CA GLY A 100 9.91 -16.30 -17.60
C GLY A 100 8.77 -16.76 -18.52
N MET A 101 8.75 -18.04 -18.92
CA MET A 101 7.58 -18.63 -19.57
C MET A 101 6.41 -18.77 -18.59
N ARG A 102 5.19 -18.82 -19.15
CA ARG A 102 3.96 -18.91 -18.37
C ARG A 102 3.43 -20.35 -18.39
N LEU A 103 3.30 -20.97 -17.22
CA LEU A 103 2.56 -22.22 -17.04
C LEU A 103 1.07 -21.89 -16.79
N HIS A 104 0.24 -22.11 -17.79
CA HIS A 104 -1.20 -21.90 -17.72
C HIS A 104 -1.93 -23.18 -17.39
N VAL A 105 -2.66 -23.15 -16.29
CA VAL A 105 -3.48 -24.25 -15.79
C VAL A 105 -4.90 -24.06 -16.29
N VAL A 106 -5.35 -24.98 -17.14
CA VAL A 106 -6.73 -25.05 -17.62
C VAL A 106 -7.48 -26.08 -16.79
N ASP A 107 -8.44 -25.60 -16.00
CA ASP A 107 -9.29 -26.45 -15.17
C ASP A 107 -10.46 -27.01 -15.98
N LYS A 108 -10.46 -28.33 -16.17
CA LYS A 108 -11.51 -29.08 -16.88
C LYS A 108 -12.54 -29.70 -15.94
N ASP A 109 -12.44 -29.52 -14.63
CA ASP A 109 -13.41 -30.06 -13.69
C ASP A 109 -14.77 -29.38 -13.88
N LEU A 110 -15.79 -30.18 -14.17
CA LEU A 110 -17.17 -29.73 -14.32
C LEU A 110 -17.71 -29.12 -13.02
N PHE A 111 -17.24 -29.59 -11.86
CA PHE A 111 -17.70 -29.21 -10.52
C PHE A 111 -16.69 -28.34 -9.75
N SER A 112 -15.75 -27.70 -10.45
CA SER A 112 -14.76 -26.82 -9.81
C SER A 112 -15.44 -25.66 -9.06
N LEU A 113 -15.03 -25.46 -7.80
CA LEU A 113 -15.47 -24.34 -6.96
C LEU A 113 -15.05 -22.98 -7.53
N SER A 114 -13.94 -22.94 -8.28
CA SER A 114 -13.41 -21.70 -8.87
C SER A 114 -14.17 -21.26 -10.11
N LYS A 115 -14.98 -22.15 -10.71
CA LYS A 115 -15.65 -21.91 -11.98
C LYS A 115 -16.65 -20.75 -11.88
N GLY A 116 -16.68 -19.91 -12.91
CA GLY A 116 -17.62 -18.79 -12.98
C GLY A 116 -17.42 -17.74 -11.89
N GLY A 117 -16.23 -17.65 -11.30
CA GLY A 117 -15.95 -16.70 -10.22
C GLY A 117 -16.40 -17.15 -8.84
N GLY A 118 -16.71 -18.44 -8.61
CA GLY A 118 -17.22 -18.92 -7.33
C GLY A 118 -16.34 -18.61 -6.10
N LEU A 119 -15.04 -18.38 -6.28
CA LEU A 119 -14.10 -18.00 -5.22
C LEU A 119 -13.73 -16.49 -5.20
N GLU A 120 -13.99 -15.76 -6.27
CA GLU A 120 -13.58 -14.35 -6.41
C GLU A 120 -14.76 -13.38 -6.43
N ASP A 121 -15.93 -13.82 -6.88
CA ASP A 121 -17.13 -13.00 -6.99
C ASP A 121 -17.96 -13.06 -5.70
N VAL A 122 -17.79 -12.02 -4.90
CA VAL A 122 -18.51 -11.80 -3.64
C VAL A 122 -20.03 -11.64 -3.86
N SER A 123 -20.47 -11.40 -5.10
CA SER A 123 -21.89 -11.27 -5.46
C SER A 123 -22.62 -12.62 -5.47
N LEU A 124 -21.90 -13.72 -5.72
CA LEU A 124 -22.46 -15.07 -5.72
C LEU A 124 -22.77 -15.58 -4.31
N VAL A 125 -22.11 -15.01 -3.29
CA VAL A 125 -22.31 -15.39 -1.90
C VAL A 125 -23.52 -14.67 -1.34
N LYS A 126 -24.56 -15.43 -0.98
CA LYS A 126 -25.72 -14.89 -0.28
C LYS A 126 -25.29 -14.36 1.09
N LYS A 127 -25.21 -13.04 1.21
CA LYS A 127 -24.88 -12.38 2.48
C LYS A 127 -26.03 -12.59 3.46
N TYR A 128 -25.70 -12.84 4.72
CA TYR A 128 -26.69 -12.93 5.77
C TYR A 128 -27.30 -11.55 6.02
N GLU A 129 -28.61 -11.43 5.81
CA GLU A 129 -29.40 -10.26 6.16
C GLU A 129 -30.31 -10.62 7.33
N ILE A 130 -30.18 -9.88 8.43
CA ILE A 130 -31.06 -10.00 9.59
C ILE A 130 -32.14 -8.93 9.50
N SER A 131 -33.40 -9.34 9.71
CA SER A 131 -34.51 -8.38 9.76
C SER A 131 -34.34 -7.42 10.94
N ASP A 132 -34.80 -6.18 10.81
CA ASP A 132 -34.74 -5.20 11.90
C ASP A 132 -35.43 -5.73 13.16
N LYS A 133 -36.57 -6.42 12.99
CA LYS A 133 -37.34 -7.01 14.09
C LYS A 133 -36.55 -8.09 14.83
N ASP A 134 -35.80 -8.92 14.11
CA ASP A 134 -35.01 -9.99 14.71
C ASP A 134 -33.69 -9.47 15.30
N TYR A 135 -33.13 -8.39 14.74
CA TYR A 135 -31.99 -7.69 15.31
C TYR A 135 -32.36 -7.03 16.66
N ASP A 136 -33.52 -6.39 16.74
CA ASP A 136 -33.96 -5.67 17.94
C ASP A 136 -34.31 -6.59 19.12
N LYS A 137 -34.67 -7.85 18.84
CA LYS A 137 -34.86 -8.90 19.85
C LYS A 137 -33.56 -9.38 20.49
N ARG A 138 -32.41 -9.17 19.84
CA ARG A 138 -31.12 -9.64 20.35
C ARG A 138 -30.60 -8.72 21.45
N GLU A 139 -30.17 -9.34 22.54
CA GLU A 139 -29.44 -8.68 23.62
C GLU A 139 -27.99 -8.39 23.19
N LYS A 140 -27.33 -7.42 23.84
CA LYS A 140 -25.93 -7.01 23.56
C LYS A 140 -25.68 -6.48 22.13
N THR A 141 -26.71 -5.98 21.45
CA THR A 141 -26.55 -5.29 20.16
C THR A 141 -26.23 -3.81 20.33
N VAL A 142 -25.64 -3.19 19.30
CA VAL A 142 -25.35 -1.73 19.29
C VAL A 142 -26.63 -0.92 19.47
N ARG A 143 -27.76 -1.37 18.89
CA ARG A 143 -29.08 -0.73 19.06
C ARG A 143 -29.61 -0.85 20.49
N ALA A 144 -29.47 -2.01 21.13
CA ALA A 144 -29.85 -2.20 22.53
C ALA A 144 -29.00 -1.30 23.46
N PHE A 145 -27.68 -1.27 23.25
CA PHE A 145 -26.77 -0.40 23.97
C PHE A 145 -27.14 1.09 23.79
N LYS A 146 -27.42 1.52 22.56
CA LYS A 146 -27.85 2.89 22.27
C LYS A 146 -29.15 3.27 23.00
N ARG A 147 -30.14 2.37 23.05
CA ARG A 147 -31.40 2.57 23.79
C ARG A 147 -31.14 2.75 25.29
N GLU A 148 -30.27 1.92 25.87
CA GLU A 148 -29.92 2.01 27.29
C GLU A 148 -29.18 3.31 27.64
N GLN A 149 -28.25 3.74 26.79
CA GLN A 149 -27.51 4.98 27.01
C GLN A 149 -28.38 6.23 26.85
N LEU A 150 -29.29 6.24 25.87
CA LEU A 150 -30.28 7.32 25.72
C LEU A 150 -31.30 7.36 26.87
N ALA A 151 -31.63 6.21 27.46
CA ALA A 151 -32.51 6.15 28.64
C ALA A 151 -31.84 6.71 29.89
N LYS A 152 -30.51 6.56 30.02
CA LYS A 152 -29.72 7.17 31.10
C LYS A 152 -29.51 8.67 30.86
N ASP A 153 -29.11 9.05 29.65
CA ASP A 153 -28.79 10.42 29.25
C ASP A 153 -29.48 10.79 27.92
N PRO A 154 -30.55 11.60 27.93
CA PRO A 154 -31.30 11.97 26.73
C PRO A 154 -30.48 12.72 25.66
N LYS A 155 -29.34 13.32 26.05
CA LYS A 155 -28.42 14.05 25.17
C LYS A 155 -27.21 13.21 24.72
N TRP A 156 -27.17 11.93 25.10
CA TRP A 156 -26.06 11.05 24.78
C TRP A 156 -25.92 10.82 23.28
N LYS A 157 -24.69 10.98 22.77
CA LYS A 157 -24.33 10.67 21.38
C LYS A 157 -23.24 9.60 21.38
N PRO A 158 -23.34 8.55 20.56
CA PRO A 158 -22.29 7.56 20.44
C PRO A 158 -21.02 8.25 19.93
N LYS A 159 -19.89 8.07 20.63
CA LYS A 159 -18.56 8.48 20.15
C LYS A 159 -18.30 7.74 18.84
N THR A 160 -18.35 8.47 17.73
CA THR A 160 -18.23 7.87 16.40
C THR A 160 -16.77 7.46 16.19
N MET A 161 -16.48 6.15 16.10
CA MET A 161 -15.11 5.67 15.82
C MET A 161 -14.64 5.88 14.36
N MET A 162 -15.36 6.65 13.55
CA MET A 162 -14.97 6.98 12.17
C MET A 162 -15.32 8.40 11.72
N ASN A 163 -15.49 9.32 12.67
CA ASN A 163 -15.35 10.73 12.38
C ASN A 163 -14.93 11.40 13.69
N VAL A 164 -13.72 11.93 13.72
CA VAL A 164 -13.44 13.09 14.55
C VAL A 164 -14.34 14.19 14.00
N ALA A 165 -15.61 14.19 14.38
CA ALA A 165 -16.41 15.39 14.39
C ALA A 165 -15.61 16.32 15.29
N LYS A 166 -14.90 17.26 14.68
CA LYS A 166 -14.24 18.35 15.38
C LYS A 166 -15.25 18.83 16.43
N PRO A 167 -14.92 18.80 17.74
CA PRO A 167 -15.73 19.54 18.68
C PRO A 167 -15.86 20.95 18.11
N ALA A 168 -17.07 21.52 18.16
CA ALA A 168 -17.25 22.92 17.81
C ALA A 168 -16.19 23.69 18.60
N THR A 169 -15.19 24.22 17.89
CA THR A 169 -14.08 24.92 18.50
C THR A 169 -14.68 26.13 19.19
N ASP A 170 -14.72 26.12 20.52
CA ASP A 170 -14.96 27.33 21.29
C ASP A 170 -13.98 28.39 20.77
N GLN A 171 -14.52 29.52 20.31
CA GLN A 171 -13.75 30.62 19.72
C GLN A 171 -12.66 31.17 20.68
N SER A 172 -12.72 30.82 21.97
CA SER A 172 -11.74 31.18 23.00
C SER A 172 -10.45 30.36 23.00
N THR A 173 -10.30 29.35 22.14
CA THR A 173 -9.09 28.50 22.06
C THR A 173 -8.41 28.52 20.69
N LEU A 174 -8.81 29.44 19.82
CA LEU A 174 -8.13 29.63 18.54
C LEU A 174 -6.74 30.23 18.79
N PRO A 175 -5.70 29.79 18.04
CA PRO A 175 -4.38 30.39 18.15
C PRO A 175 -4.46 31.85 17.67
N ASP A 176 -4.29 32.77 18.62
CA ASP A 176 -4.24 34.22 18.39
C ASP A 176 -2.81 34.68 18.10
N SER A 177 -2.64 35.98 17.82
CA SER A 177 -1.33 36.59 17.56
C SER A 177 -0.26 36.28 18.63
N GLU A 178 -0.66 36.05 19.89
CA GLU A 178 0.24 35.65 20.97
C GLU A 178 0.95 34.32 20.72
N SER A 179 0.28 33.38 20.05
CA SER A 179 0.80 32.03 19.79
C SER A 179 1.93 31.98 18.74
N VAL A 180 2.15 33.10 18.03
CA VAL A 180 3.17 33.22 16.97
C VAL A 180 4.22 34.29 17.28
N ILE A 181 4.18 34.94 18.45
CA ILE A 181 5.12 36.04 18.81
C ILE A 181 6.59 35.60 18.71
N ASN A 182 6.88 34.35 19.10
CA ASN A 182 8.24 33.81 19.11
C ASN A 182 8.66 33.15 17.79
N THR A 183 7.83 33.24 16.75
CA THR A 183 8.06 32.62 15.45
C THR A 183 8.18 33.71 14.39
N LYS A 184 9.26 33.70 13.60
CA LYS A 184 9.46 34.60 12.47
C LYS A 184 9.54 33.80 11.17
N VAL A 185 9.09 34.43 10.09
CA VAL A 185 9.31 33.86 8.75
C VAL A 185 10.81 33.79 8.51
N GLY A 186 11.29 32.61 8.14
CA GLY A 186 12.71 32.31 7.96
C GLY A 186 13.30 31.42 9.05
N ASP A 187 12.64 31.29 10.19
CA ASP A 187 13.15 30.49 11.31
C ASP A 187 13.19 29.00 11.00
N ARG A 188 14.18 28.31 11.60
CA ARG A 188 14.26 26.85 11.60
C ARG A 188 13.32 26.30 12.67
N CYS A 189 12.57 25.28 12.31
CA CYS A 189 11.58 24.71 13.20
C CYS A 189 11.46 23.20 13.07
N GLU A 190 10.99 22.58 14.15
CA GLU A 190 10.55 21.20 14.19
C GLU A 190 9.03 21.15 14.41
N VAL A 191 8.36 20.28 13.64
CA VAL A 191 6.91 20.11 13.67
C VAL A 191 6.53 18.82 14.38
N GLN A 192 5.67 18.93 15.39
CA GLN A 192 5.09 17.81 16.12
C GLN A 192 3.65 17.48 15.67
N PRO A 193 3.22 16.22 15.77
CA PRO A 193 4.03 15.02 16.00
C PRO A 193 4.90 14.66 14.79
N GLY A 194 5.96 13.88 15.04
CA GLY A 194 6.79 13.27 14.00
C GLY A 194 8.15 13.91 13.76
N GLY A 195 8.58 14.90 14.56
CA GLY A 195 9.94 15.43 14.53
C GLY A 195 10.38 16.01 13.18
N ARG A 196 9.44 16.46 12.35
CA ARG A 196 9.71 16.87 10.97
C ARG A 196 10.32 18.26 10.96
N ARG A 197 11.53 18.39 10.44
CA ARG A 197 12.26 19.65 10.39
C ARG A 197 11.98 20.43 9.10
N GLY A 198 12.09 21.73 9.21
CA GLY A 198 11.88 22.63 8.09
C GLY A 198 12.13 24.09 8.44
N LYS A 199 11.68 24.94 7.53
CA LYS A 199 11.78 26.40 7.61
C LYS A 199 10.40 27.03 7.60
N VAL A 200 10.16 27.99 8.46
CA VAL A 200 8.92 28.76 8.48
C VAL A 200 8.87 29.69 7.26
N MET A 201 7.84 29.55 6.44
CA MET A 201 7.63 30.33 5.21
C MET A 201 6.43 31.27 5.30
N TYR A 202 5.48 31.01 6.19
CA TYR A 202 4.30 31.84 6.34
C TYR A 202 3.79 31.83 7.79
N ILE A 203 3.28 32.97 8.25
CA ILE A 203 2.61 33.11 9.54
C ILE A 203 1.40 34.00 9.33
N GLY A 204 0.20 33.50 9.61
CA GLY A 204 -1.02 34.28 9.45
C GLY A 204 -2.29 33.44 9.45
N GLU A 205 -3.43 34.11 9.31
CA GLU A 205 -4.73 33.44 9.20
C GLU A 205 -4.98 32.91 7.79
N ILE A 206 -5.58 31.73 7.70
CA ILE A 206 -5.89 31.08 6.44
C ILE A 206 -7.36 30.64 6.45
N PRO A 207 -8.28 31.54 6.02
CA PRO A 207 -9.71 31.27 6.02
C PRO A 207 -10.11 30.02 5.22
N GLU A 208 -9.30 29.67 4.22
CA GLU A 208 -9.54 28.55 3.32
C GLU A 208 -9.37 27.18 3.98
N ILE A 209 -8.57 27.08 5.05
CA ILE A 209 -8.36 25.84 5.82
C ILE A 209 -9.33 25.80 7.00
N ALA A 210 -9.15 26.73 7.95
CA ALA A 210 -9.95 26.88 9.14
C ALA A 210 -9.59 28.19 9.87
N PRO A 211 -10.48 28.76 10.68
CA PRO A 211 -10.19 29.98 11.46
C PRO A 211 -8.99 29.82 12.42
N GLY A 212 -8.38 30.94 12.79
CA GLY A 212 -7.20 31.06 13.65
C GLY A 212 -5.87 31.10 12.87
N PHE A 213 -4.78 31.43 13.57
CA PHE A 213 -3.45 31.50 12.97
C PHE A 213 -2.91 30.14 12.54
N TRP A 214 -2.13 30.17 11.48
CA TRP A 214 -1.42 29.04 10.88
C TRP A 214 0.04 29.42 10.64
N VAL A 215 0.90 28.42 10.76
CA VAL A 215 2.30 28.51 10.35
C VAL A 215 2.47 27.63 9.12
N GLY A 216 2.89 28.23 8.02
CA GLY A 216 3.34 27.54 6.82
C GLY A 216 4.79 27.14 6.96
N VAL A 217 5.08 25.86 6.85
CA VAL A 217 6.43 25.28 6.95
C VAL A 217 6.79 24.65 5.62
N GLN A 218 7.98 24.97 5.12
CA GLN A 218 8.66 24.22 4.08
C GLN A 218 9.55 23.18 4.77
N PHE A 219 9.19 21.91 4.66
CA PHE A 219 9.98 20.81 5.20
C PHE A 219 11.27 20.62 4.42
N ASP A 220 12.26 20.00 5.05
CA ASP A 220 13.50 19.61 4.36
C ASP A 220 13.34 18.34 3.52
N GLU A 221 12.35 17.52 3.88
CA GLU A 221 12.00 16.24 3.25
C GLU A 221 10.58 16.31 2.64
N PRO A 222 10.23 15.41 1.69
CA PRO A 222 8.90 15.38 1.05
C PRO A 222 7.79 14.80 1.94
N VAL A 223 7.67 15.30 3.19
CA VAL A 223 6.74 14.87 4.25
C VAL A 223 5.57 15.84 4.48
N GLY A 224 5.52 16.90 3.68
CA GLY A 224 4.45 17.87 3.60
C GLY A 224 3.23 17.38 2.83
N LYS A 225 2.17 18.19 2.86
CA LYS A 225 0.86 17.88 2.25
C LYS A 225 0.63 18.58 0.91
N GLY A 226 1.45 19.54 0.54
CA GLY A 226 1.27 20.33 -0.67
C GLY A 226 2.51 21.11 -1.08
N ASN A 227 2.31 22.16 -1.86
CA ASN A 227 3.34 22.98 -2.49
C ASN A 227 3.31 24.45 -2.02
N GLY A 228 2.65 24.74 -0.88
CA GLY A 228 2.49 26.10 -0.34
C GLY A 228 1.25 26.84 -0.85
N SER A 229 0.37 26.15 -1.59
CA SER A 229 -0.95 26.66 -1.99
C SER A 229 -2.11 25.94 -1.30
N VAL A 230 -3.22 26.65 -1.09
CA VAL A 230 -4.49 26.12 -0.58
C VAL A 230 -5.60 26.61 -1.49
N LYS A 231 -6.46 25.71 -2.00
CA LYS A 231 -7.67 26.05 -2.80
C LYS A 231 -7.48 27.09 -3.92
N GLY A 232 -6.27 27.19 -4.48
CA GLY A 232 -5.93 28.11 -5.57
C GLY A 232 -5.20 29.39 -5.13
N VAL A 233 -5.12 29.69 -3.83
CA VAL A 233 -4.30 30.79 -3.30
C VAL A 233 -2.93 30.27 -2.90
N THR A 234 -1.89 30.93 -3.40
CA THR A 234 -0.49 30.56 -3.13
C THR A 234 0.08 31.48 -2.06
N TYR A 235 0.55 30.90 -0.94
CA TYR A 235 1.14 31.63 0.18
C TYR A 235 2.67 31.69 0.06
N TRP A 236 3.29 30.58 -0.34
CA TRP A 236 4.70 30.50 -0.75
C TRP A 236 4.85 29.45 -1.84
N THR A 237 6.01 29.43 -2.49
CA THR A 237 6.33 28.44 -3.53
C THR A 237 7.34 27.45 -2.99
N CYS A 238 7.02 26.16 -3.07
CA CYS A 238 7.95 25.06 -2.80
C CYS A 238 7.61 23.85 -3.67
N GLU A 239 8.48 22.84 -3.67
CA GLU A 239 8.22 21.59 -4.37
C GLU A 239 7.00 20.85 -3.80
N ASN A 240 6.37 20.02 -4.63
CA ASN A 240 5.22 19.25 -4.20
C ASN A 240 5.62 18.30 -3.06
N LYS A 241 4.79 18.21 -2.02
CA LYS A 241 5.04 17.50 -0.76
C LYS A 241 6.09 18.13 0.16
N TYR A 242 6.62 19.31 -0.13
CA TYR A 242 7.51 20.01 0.81
C TYR A 242 6.78 21.08 1.63
N GLY A 243 5.57 21.49 1.24
CA GLY A 243 4.78 22.49 1.97
C GLY A 243 3.77 21.87 2.93
N GLY A 244 3.64 22.44 4.12
CA GLY A 244 2.54 22.13 5.04
C GLY A 244 2.07 23.31 5.86
N PHE A 245 0.78 23.31 6.20
CA PHE A 245 0.19 24.26 7.13
C PHE A 245 -0.07 23.55 8.45
N VAL A 246 0.48 24.10 9.53
CA VAL A 246 0.42 23.53 10.88
C VAL A 246 -0.02 24.59 11.88
N ARG A 247 -0.56 24.14 13.02
CA ARG A 247 -0.95 25.06 14.08
C ARG A 247 0.29 25.53 14.86
N PRO A 248 0.31 26.79 15.34
CA PRO A 248 1.47 27.33 16.05
C PRO A 248 1.96 26.47 17.22
N HIS A 249 1.06 25.87 18.01
CA HIS A 249 1.42 25.00 19.13
C HIS A 249 2.19 23.72 18.75
N ASN A 250 2.15 23.33 17.47
CA ASN A 250 2.86 22.17 16.95
C ASN A 250 4.22 22.55 16.33
N VAL A 251 4.60 23.82 16.37
CA VAL A 251 5.85 24.32 15.80
C VAL A 251 6.76 24.76 16.92
N VAL A 252 7.92 24.11 17.03
CA VAL A 252 8.98 24.52 17.94
C VAL A 252 10.07 25.16 17.12
N VAL A 253 10.30 26.45 17.33
CA VAL A 253 11.41 27.19 16.70
C VAL A 253 12.69 26.96 17.51
N GLY A 254 13.80 26.74 16.83
CA GLY A 254 15.09 26.48 17.46
C GLY A 254 16.19 26.21 16.44
N ASP A 255 17.37 25.83 16.93
CA ASP A 255 18.50 25.46 16.08
C ASP A 255 18.33 24.02 15.55
N TYR A 256 17.38 23.86 14.63
CA TYR A 256 17.06 22.59 13.99
C TYR A 256 17.75 22.53 12.63
N GLN A 257 19.01 22.11 12.60
CA GLN A 257 19.74 21.87 11.35
C GLN A 257 19.07 20.78 10.51
N VAL A 258 19.28 20.83 9.19
CA VAL A 258 18.85 19.76 8.28
C VAL A 258 19.52 18.47 8.75
N LEU A 259 18.73 17.41 8.93
CA LEU A 259 19.28 16.11 9.29
C LEU A 259 20.05 15.59 8.07
N ASP A 260 21.34 15.33 8.25
CA ASP A 260 22.13 14.61 7.27
C ASP A 260 21.80 13.11 7.40
N PRO A 261 21.22 12.47 6.37
CA PRO A 261 20.90 11.05 6.40
C PRO A 261 22.12 10.13 6.57
N PHE A 262 23.35 10.65 6.42
CA PHE A 262 24.60 9.89 6.46
C PHE A 262 25.48 10.19 7.68
N ALA A 263 25.05 11.07 8.60
CA ALA A 263 25.86 11.43 9.77
C ALA A 263 26.19 10.24 10.68
N ASP A 264 25.30 9.24 10.76
CA ASP A 264 25.50 8.02 11.56
C ASP A 264 26.34 6.95 10.83
N LEU A 265 26.76 7.19 9.58
CA LEU A 265 27.58 6.27 8.79
C LEU A 265 29.06 6.67 8.74
N SER A 266 29.41 7.83 9.30
CA SER A 266 30.79 8.29 9.44
C SER A 266 31.22 8.22 10.89
N ASP A 267 31.62 7.03 11.35
CA ASP A 267 32.68 6.78 12.35
C ASP A 267 32.58 5.33 12.87
N ASP A 268 33.30 4.38 12.23
CA ASP A 268 34.00 3.28 12.94
C ASP A 268 34.98 2.43 12.09
N ASP A 269 35.63 2.99 11.05
CA ASP A 269 36.67 2.25 10.27
C ASP A 269 38.09 2.80 10.50
N ASN A 270 38.41 3.22 11.72
CA ASN A 270 39.78 3.57 12.10
C ASN A 270 40.09 3.21 13.55
N GLU A 271 40.07 1.92 13.88
CA GLU A 271 40.93 1.38 14.94
C GLU A 271 41.22 -0.12 14.74
N LEU A 272 42.52 -0.41 14.54
CA LEU A 272 43.29 -1.68 14.54
C LEU A 272 43.42 -2.49 13.25
#